data_AF-A0A4D9DF75-F1
#
_entry.id   AF-A0A4D9DF75-F1
#
_cell.length_a   1.000
_cell.length_b   1.000
_cell.length_c   1.000
_cell.angle_alpha   90.00
_cell.angle_beta   90.00
_cell.angle_gamma   90.00
#
_symmetry.space_group_name_H-M   'P 1'
#
loop_
_entity.id
_entity.type
_entity.pdbx_description
1 polymer ?
#
loop_
_entity_poly.entity_id
_entity_poly.type
_entity_poly.pdbx_seq_one_letter_code
_entity_poly.pdbx_strand_id
1 'polypeptide(L)'
;MTGNRPILVYMVDSCTSSLESQERTCQHSMKLVDFYHQQATLCFHNASLVLLGVQPEDSETYQVIVQSLDVSADATVNLTVVEVLLYQRF
;
A
#
# COMPACT_ATOMS: atom_id res chain seq x y z
N MET A 1 20.77 5.87 -4.73
CA MET A 1 19.69 5.89 -5.74
C MET A 1 18.41 6.30 -5.02
N THR A 2 18.12 7.60 -4.96
CA THR A 2 16.94 8.19 -4.32
C THR A 2 15.85 8.43 -5.37
N GLY A 3 14.68 7.86 -5.18
CA GLY A 3 13.53 8.05 -6.08
C GLY A 3 12.31 7.29 -5.57
N ASN A 4 11.13 7.82 -5.86
CA ASN A 4 9.84 7.23 -5.47
C ASN A 4 9.74 5.81 -6.05
N ARG A 5 9.95 4.79 -5.22
CA ARG A 5 9.77 3.39 -5.60
C ARG A 5 8.36 2.95 -5.20
N PRO A 6 7.46 2.67 -6.14
CA PRO A 6 6.16 2.13 -5.78
C PRO A 6 6.36 0.79 -5.07
N ILE A 7 5.68 0.62 -3.94
CA ILE A 7 5.64 -0.66 -3.22
C ILE A 7 4.54 -1.54 -3.81
N LEU A 8 3.40 -0.91 -4.09
CA LEU A 8 2.19 -1.53 -4.58
C LEU A 8 1.51 -0.61 -5.58
N VAL A 9 0.99 -1.20 -6.66
CA VAL A 9 0.06 -0.55 -7.58
C VAL A 9 -1.27 -1.29 -7.50
N TYR A 10 -2.33 -0.55 -7.20
CA TYR A 10 -3.71 -1.05 -7.20
C TYR A 10 -4.51 -0.30 -8.27
N MET A 11 -5.20 -1.04 -9.11
CA MET A 11 -5.96 -0.51 -10.24
C MET A 11 -7.41 -0.99 -10.14
N VAL A 12 -8.32 -0.06 -10.39
CA VAL A 12 -9.75 -0.35 -10.57
C VAL A 12 -10.11 0.06 -12.00
N ASP A 13 -10.50 -0.90 -12.82
CA ASP A 13 -10.82 -0.68 -14.22
C ASP A 13 -12.07 -1.48 -14.63
N SER A 14 -12.43 -1.39 -15.91
CA SER A 14 -13.47 -2.24 -16.52
C SER A 14 -14.81 -2.24 -15.76
N CYS A 15 -15.22 -1.08 -15.25
CA CYS A 15 -16.44 -0.93 -14.47
C CYS A 15 -17.71 -1.06 -15.33
N THR A 16 -18.58 -1.99 -14.98
CA THR A 16 -19.90 -2.20 -15.58
C THR A 16 -21.01 -1.79 -14.61
N SER A 17 -22.09 -1.22 -15.14
CA SER A 17 -23.29 -0.90 -14.38
C SER A 17 -24.42 -1.80 -14.86
N SER A 18 -25.07 -2.50 -13.92
CA SER A 18 -26.34 -3.18 -14.21
C SER A 18 -27.44 -2.13 -14.36
N LEU A 19 -28.38 -2.34 -15.30
CA LEU A 19 -29.60 -1.51 -15.39
C LEU A 19 -30.61 -1.89 -14.29
N GLU A 20 -30.46 -3.06 -13.68
CA GLU A 20 -31.39 -3.62 -12.68
C GLU A 20 -30.95 -3.35 -11.23
N SER A 21 -29.68 -3.01 -10.99
CA SER A 21 -29.19 -2.57 -9.69
C SER A 21 -28.27 -1.35 -9.84
N GLN A 22 -28.34 -0.42 -8.90
CA GLN A 22 -27.42 0.73 -8.84
C GLN A 22 -25.96 0.32 -8.48
N GLU A 23 -25.69 -0.97 -8.33
CA GLU A 23 -24.35 -1.48 -8.07
C GLU A 23 -23.51 -1.45 -9.34
N ARG A 24 -22.34 -0.85 -9.20
CA ARG A 24 -21.30 -0.81 -10.22
C ARG A 24 -20.26 -1.86 -9.87
N THR A 25 -20.07 -2.82 -10.77
CA THR A 25 -19.07 -3.87 -10.60
C THR A 25 -17.83 -3.49 -11.38
N CYS A 26 -16.70 -3.33 -10.71
CA CYS A 26 -15.41 -3.02 -11.33
C CYS A 26 -14.48 -4.23 -11.25
N GLN A 27 -13.55 -4.31 -12.19
CA GLN A 27 -12.43 -5.21 -12.09
C GLN A 27 -11.34 -4.55 -11.24
N HIS A 28 -10.72 -5.35 -10.38
CA HIS A 28 -9.67 -4.90 -9.47
C HIS A 28 -8.40 -5.68 -9.79
N SER A 29 -7.29 -4.98 -10.00
CA SER A 29 -5.98 -5.61 -10.20
C SER A 29 -4.90 -5.02 -9.31
N MET A 30 -3.91 -5.84 -9.01
CA MET A 30 -2.87 -5.51 -8.06
C MET A 30 -1.51 -5.97 -8.57
N LYS A 31 -0.50 -5.12 -8.37
CA LYS A 31 0.89 -5.44 -8.64
C LYS A 31 1.76 -5.00 -7.47
N LEU A 32 2.23 -5.96 -6.67
CA LEU A 32 3.37 -5.76 -5.80
C LEU A 32 4.62 -5.60 -6.65
N VAL A 33 5.47 -4.65 -6.31
CA VAL A 33 6.77 -4.53 -6.99
C VAL A 33 7.67 -5.64 -6.48
N ASP A 34 8.40 -6.28 -7.39
CA ASP A 34 9.20 -7.50 -7.14
C ASP A 34 10.11 -7.39 -5.91
N PHE A 35 10.66 -6.21 -5.65
CA PHE A 35 11.49 -5.92 -4.48
C PHE A 35 10.77 -6.18 -3.14
N TYR A 36 9.45 -5.95 -3.08
CA TYR A 36 8.64 -6.03 -1.85
C TYR A 36 7.78 -7.30 -1.77
N HIS A 37 7.85 -8.21 -2.74
CA HIS A 37 6.96 -9.38 -2.79
C HIS A 37 7.02 -10.28 -1.55
N GLN A 38 8.15 -10.31 -0.84
CA GLN A 38 8.32 -11.10 0.38
C GLN A 38 8.03 -10.30 1.67
N GLN A 39 7.88 -8.99 1.57
CA GLN A 39 7.86 -8.07 2.70
C GLN A 39 6.61 -7.20 2.77
N ALA A 40 5.68 -7.32 1.82
CA ALA A 40 4.45 -6.54 1.81
C ALA A 40 3.25 -7.39 1.42
N THR A 41 2.12 -7.14 2.08
CA THR A 41 0.80 -7.67 1.69
C THR A 41 -0.26 -6.57 1.80
N LEU A 42 -1.36 -6.72 1.07
CA LEU A 42 -2.50 -5.82 1.18
C LEU A 42 -3.73 -6.54 1.71
N CYS A 43 -4.45 -5.86 2.60
CA CYS A 43 -5.73 -6.33 3.10
C CYS A 43 -6.87 -5.60 2.38
N PHE A 44 -7.61 -6.35 1.54
CA PHE A 44 -8.64 -5.78 0.65
C PHE A 44 -9.85 -5.18 1.38
N HIS A 45 -10.19 -5.72 2.55
CA HIS A 45 -11.38 -5.28 3.28
C HIS A 45 -11.29 -3.82 3.78
N ASN A 46 -10.07 -3.32 3.97
CA ASN A 46 -9.82 -2.00 4.55
C ASN A 46 -8.71 -1.21 3.82
N ALA A 47 -8.32 -1.65 2.62
CA ALA A 47 -7.27 -1.03 1.80
C ALA A 47 -5.95 -0.78 2.56
N SER A 48 -5.56 -1.69 3.45
CA SER A 48 -4.35 -1.52 4.27
C SER A 48 -3.12 -2.18 3.67
N LEU A 49 -2.00 -1.47 3.61
CA LEU A 49 -0.68 -2.02 3.34
C LEU A 49 -0.06 -2.54 4.64
N VAL A 50 0.36 -3.80 4.65
CA VAL A 50 1.05 -4.43 5.78
C VAL A 50 2.47 -4.75 5.34
N LEU A 51 3.45 -4.18 6.05
CA LEU A 51 4.86 -4.49 5.88
C LEU A 51 5.28 -5.57 6.88
N LEU A 52 6.01 -6.58 6.42
CA LEU A 52 6.44 -7.74 7.19
C LEU A 52 7.97 -7.69 7.36
N GLY A 53 8.44 -7.97 8.58
CA GLY A 53 9.87 -8.01 8.87
C GLY A 53 10.56 -6.65 8.75
N VAL A 54 9.86 -5.57 9.13
CA VAL A 54 10.38 -4.21 9.07
C VAL A 54 11.68 -4.06 9.88
N GLN A 55 12.65 -3.37 9.30
CA GLN A 55 13.94 -3.07 9.89
C GLN A 55 14.14 -1.54 10.01
N PRO A 56 15.11 -1.06 10.82
CA PRO A 56 15.37 0.37 10.97
C PRO A 56 15.57 1.12 9.64
N GLU A 57 16.18 0.48 8.64
CA GLU A 57 16.36 1.01 7.28
C GLU A 57 15.06 1.26 6.49
N ASP A 58 13.94 0.68 6.93
CA ASP A 58 12.62 0.93 6.34
C ASP A 58 11.98 2.22 6.90
N SER A 59 12.67 2.96 7.78
CA SER A 59 12.19 4.24 8.32
C SER A 59 12.19 5.33 7.27
N GLU A 60 11.06 5.47 6.58
CA GLU A 60 10.88 6.37 5.45
C GLU A 60 9.49 7.03 5.50
N THR A 61 9.27 8.00 4.60
CA THR A 61 7.93 8.55 4.36
C THR A 61 7.23 7.73 3.27
N TYR A 62 6.12 7.11 3.62
CA TYR A 62 5.29 6.33 2.71
C TYR A 62 4.17 7.21 2.18
N GLN A 63 3.97 7.21 0.87
CA GLN A 63 2.89 7.96 0.23
C GLN A 63 1.87 7.01 -0.38
N VAL A 64 0.59 7.27 -0.13
CA VAL A 64 -0.54 6.63 -0.77
C VAL A 64 -1.14 7.63 -1.75
N ILE A 65 -1.22 7.26 -3.01
CA ILE A 65 -1.84 8.07 -4.06
C ILE A 65 -3.05 7.29 -4.59
N VAL A 66 -4.21 7.92 -4.55
CA VAL A 66 -5.44 7.41 -5.16
C VAL A 66 -5.72 8.27 -6.37
N GLN A 67 -5.82 7.62 -7.53
CA GLN A 67 -6.11 8.29 -8.79
C GLN A 67 -7.34 7.66 -9.44
N SER A 68 -8.29 8.51 -9.78
CA SER A 68 -9.50 8.20 -10.55
C SER A 68 -9.57 9.08 -11.78
N LEU A 69 -10.61 8.90 -12.61
CA LEU A 69 -10.81 9.73 -13.80
C LEU A 69 -10.99 11.22 -13.46
N ASP A 70 -11.68 11.50 -12.35
CA ASP A 70 -12.13 12.86 -12.00
C ASP A 70 -11.40 13.45 -10.78
N VAL A 71 -10.80 12.58 -9.95
CA VAL A 71 -10.20 12.96 -8.66
C VAL A 71 -8.86 12.28 -8.48
N SER A 72 -7.89 13.04 -7.98
CA SER A 72 -6.67 12.52 -7.37
C SER A 72 -6.60 13.00 -5.92
N ALA A 73 -6.23 12.09 -5.03
CA ALA A 73 -5.99 12.38 -3.63
C ALA A 73 -4.72 11.66 -3.19
N ASP A 74 -3.98 12.25 -2.24
CA ASP A 74 -2.81 11.64 -1.66
C ASP A 74 -2.78 11.79 -0.14
N ALA A 75 -2.10 10.85 0.51
CA ALA A 75 -1.86 10.84 1.94
C ALA A 75 -0.45 10.35 2.23
N THR A 76 0.20 10.92 3.25
CA THR A 76 1.55 10.54 3.67
C THR A 76 1.53 9.94 5.07
N VAL A 77 2.34 8.90 5.26
CA VAL A 77 2.54 8.22 6.54
C VAL A 77 4.05 8.16 6.82
N ASN A 78 4.48 8.73 7.94
CA ASN A 78 5.87 8.64 8.38
C ASN A 78 6.04 7.39 9.22
N LEU A 79 6.86 6.45 8.75
CA LEU A 79 7.22 5.26 9.50
C LEU A 79 8.56 5.50 10.20
N THR A 80 8.62 5.20 11.49
CA THR A 80 9.87 5.18 12.24
C THR A 80 9.99 3.83 12.93
N VAL A 81 11.01 3.08 12.54
CA VAL A 81 11.31 1.75 13.08
C VAL A 81 12.53 1.88 13.98
N VAL A 82 12.38 1.45 15.24
CA VAL A 82 13.46 1.49 16.23
C VAL A 82 13.79 0.08 16.68
N GLU A 83 15.08 -0.24 16.72
CA GLU A 83 15.55 -1.46 17.34
C GLU A 83 15.66 -1.23 18.86
N VAL A 84 14.92 -2.02 19.63
CA VAL A 84 14.99 -1.96 21.10
C VAL A 84 16.02 -2.96 21.59
N LEU A 85 17.20 -2.46 21.95
CA LEU A 85 18.21 -3.26 22.65
C LEU A 85 17.74 -3.49 24.09
N LEU A 86 17.16 -4.67 24.35
CA LEU A 86 16.88 -5.11 25.71
C LEU A 86 18.19 -5.49 26.40
N TYR A 87 18.77 -4.56 27.15
CA TYR A 87 19.84 -4.89 28.09
C TYR A 87 19.28 -5.76 29.21
N GLN A 88 19.55 -7.07 29.14
CA GLN A 88 19.38 -7.96 30.28
C GLN A 88 20.46 -7.60 31.31
N ARG A 89 20.05 -6.92 32.38
CA ARG A 89 20.87 -6.81 33.60
C ARG A 89 20.89 -8.19 34.25
N PHE A 90 22.05 -8.83 34.23
CA PHE A 90 22.41 -9.96 35.09
C PHE A 90 22.61 -9.48 36.52
#